data_AF-A0A3D3E0U4-F1
#
_entry.id   AF-A0A3D3E0U4-F1
#
_cell.length_a   1.000
_cell.length_b   1.000
_cell.length_c   1.000
_cell.angle_alpha   90.00
_cell.angle_beta   90.00
_cell.angle_gamma   90.00
#
_symmetry.space_group_name_H-M   'P 1'
#
loop_
_entity.id
_entity.type
_entity.pdbx_description
1 polymer ?
#
loop_
_entity_poly.entity_id
_entity_poly.type
_entity_poly.pdbx_seq_one_letter_code
_entity_poly.pdbx_strand_id
1 'polypeptide(L)'
;MIRFCLNGNWIEESSVSSDMTVLRYLRTQQVLPGTKEGCGSGDCGACSVLLGERSVNEVGNSQWQYKAINGCITFIAQLDGKSLITVDALATKGSAKEKTPEQLHPAQQAMVDYHGSQCGFCTPGIVMSLAALHENQRINKNSEPAEHHQIIDALSGNLCRCTGYRPIIEAAENMGNYENNSADVGKVGIWQPEENIVEEASAGLLHNASSNDIQSQSWSPKTEDELKSLLAQYPEARIVAGATDIALEVTQMNRRISQLVAINDIASLKTIEIEDDSILIGAGVTYSQMEATLNEHFPEFGQLLHRFASRQV
;
A
#
# COMPACT_ATOMS: atom_id res chain seq x y z
N MET A 1 -4.47 15.53 13.19
CA MET A 1 -3.54 14.46 13.62
C MET A 1 -3.86 13.22 12.84
N ILE A 2 -2.90 12.65 12.11
CA ILE A 2 -3.05 11.44 11.30
C ILE A 2 -2.77 10.26 12.21
N ARG A 3 -3.68 9.30 12.32
CA ARG A 3 -3.50 8.11 13.17
C ARG A 3 -3.48 6.87 12.30
N PHE A 4 -2.36 6.17 12.28
CA PHE A 4 -2.20 4.95 11.50
C PHE A 4 -1.34 3.97 12.28
N CYS A 5 -1.36 2.70 11.90
CA CYS A 5 -0.49 1.72 12.53
C CYS A 5 0.73 1.42 11.67
N LEU A 6 1.91 1.60 12.25
CA LEU A 6 3.16 1.22 11.64
C LEU A 6 3.69 -0.05 12.31
N ASN A 7 3.83 -1.13 11.53
CA ASN A 7 4.47 -2.37 11.99
C ASN A 7 3.88 -2.91 13.32
N GLY A 8 2.56 -2.75 13.49
CA GLY A 8 1.83 -3.20 14.66
C GLY A 8 1.71 -2.21 15.81
N ASN A 9 2.32 -1.03 15.70
CA ASN A 9 2.21 0.03 16.69
C ASN A 9 1.40 1.21 16.14
N TRP A 10 0.35 1.62 16.85
CA TRP A 10 -0.38 2.84 16.53
C TRP A 10 0.51 4.07 16.74
N ILE A 11 0.58 4.92 15.71
CA ILE A 11 1.29 6.19 15.72
C ILE A 11 0.29 7.30 15.48
N GLU A 12 0.44 8.37 16.24
CA GLU A 12 -0.26 9.64 16.05
C GLU A 12 0.72 10.68 15.54
N GLU A 13 0.53 11.09 14.30
CA GLU A 13 1.41 12.02 13.60
C GLU A 13 0.73 13.37 13.42
N SER A 14 1.39 14.42 13.89
CA SER A 14 0.90 15.81 13.83
C SER A 14 1.94 16.77 13.25
N SER A 15 3.12 16.25 12.93
CA SER A 15 4.32 17.03 12.66
C SER A 15 4.93 16.73 11.29
N VAL A 16 4.10 16.33 10.32
CA VAL A 16 4.50 16.06 8.94
C VAL A 16 3.98 17.13 7.99
N SER A 17 4.76 17.41 6.94
CA SER A 17 4.28 18.20 5.82
C SER A 17 3.22 17.43 5.03
N SER A 18 2.33 18.13 4.34
CA SER A 18 1.27 17.53 3.52
C SER A 18 1.84 16.79 2.32
N ASP A 19 3.01 17.20 1.83
CA ASP A 19 3.80 16.50 0.82
C ASP A 19 4.78 15.43 1.38
N MET A 20 4.67 15.07 2.66
CA MET A 20 5.49 14.01 3.25
C MET A 20 5.11 12.65 2.65
N THR A 21 5.99 12.09 1.83
CA THR A 21 5.83 10.74 1.30
C THR A 21 6.10 9.69 2.36
N VAL A 22 5.44 8.54 2.25
CA VAL A 22 5.63 7.38 3.14
C VAL A 22 7.09 6.97 3.20
N LEU A 23 7.76 6.88 2.05
CA LEU A 23 9.17 6.50 1.96
C LEU A 23 10.07 7.48 2.73
N ARG A 24 9.87 8.79 2.54
CA ARG A 24 10.65 9.82 3.22
C ARG A 24 10.41 9.73 4.73
N TYR A 25 9.16 9.65 5.15
CA TYR A 25 8.78 9.50 6.56
C TYR A 25 9.47 8.29 7.23
N LEU A 26 9.36 7.11 6.62
CA LEU A 26 9.94 5.88 7.13
C LEU A 26 11.46 6.01 7.30
N ARG A 27 12.15 6.60 6.32
CA ARG A 27 13.61 6.68 6.32
C ARG A 27 14.16 7.80 7.20
N THR A 28 13.51 8.96 7.24
CA THR A 28 14.05 10.15 7.92
C THR A 28 13.50 10.38 9.32
N GLN A 29 12.25 10.01 9.58
CA GLN A 29 11.60 10.24 10.88
C GLN A 29 11.54 8.96 11.71
N GLN A 30 11.13 7.84 11.10
CA GLN A 30 11.04 6.54 11.79
C GLN A 30 12.36 5.76 11.79
N VAL A 31 13.34 6.18 10.98
CA VAL A 31 14.66 5.53 10.87
C VAL A 31 14.53 4.02 10.58
N LEU A 32 13.59 3.67 9.70
CA LEU A 32 13.36 2.32 9.18
C LEU A 32 13.96 2.22 7.77
N PRO A 33 15.24 1.85 7.63
CA PRO A 33 15.96 1.95 6.36
C PRO A 33 15.65 0.79 5.41
N GLY A 34 14.89 -0.23 5.83
CA GLY A 34 14.57 -1.43 5.05
C GLY A 34 13.96 -1.08 3.69
N THR A 35 12.94 -0.22 3.68
CA THR A 35 12.34 0.33 2.45
C THR A 35 13.31 1.29 1.74
N LYS A 36 13.48 1.12 0.41
CA LYS A 36 14.52 1.81 -0.37
C LYS A 36 13.96 2.85 -1.32
N GLU A 37 14.76 3.88 -1.58
CA GLU A 37 14.53 4.84 -2.66
C GLU A 37 15.31 4.39 -3.90
N GLY A 38 14.60 4.08 -4.98
CA GLY A 38 15.21 3.68 -6.26
C GLY A 38 15.05 4.75 -7.34
N CYS A 39 13.82 5.04 -7.74
CA CYS A 39 13.48 6.02 -8.80
C CYS A 39 12.75 7.26 -8.29
N GLY A 40 11.94 7.14 -7.22
CA GLY A 40 11.09 8.23 -6.72
C GLY A 40 9.84 8.49 -7.58
N SER A 41 9.53 7.66 -8.57
CA SER A 41 8.41 7.86 -9.52
C SER A 41 7.35 6.74 -9.49
N GLY A 42 7.55 5.70 -8.67
CA GLY A 42 6.68 4.51 -8.65
C GLY A 42 7.09 3.40 -9.63
N ASP A 43 8.10 3.62 -10.47
CA ASP A 43 8.44 2.68 -11.56
C ASP A 43 9.19 1.42 -11.12
N CYS A 44 10.00 1.52 -10.05
CA CYS A 44 10.97 0.46 -9.72
C CYS A 44 10.51 -0.51 -8.61
N GLY A 45 9.49 -0.13 -7.83
CA GLY A 45 8.99 -0.92 -6.71
C GLY A 45 9.98 -1.16 -5.55
N ALA A 46 11.19 -0.61 -5.55
CA ALA A 46 12.14 -0.78 -4.43
C ALA A 46 11.62 -0.20 -3.09
N CYS A 47 10.64 0.70 -3.20
CA CYS A 47 9.97 1.34 -2.08
C CYS A 47 8.65 0.66 -1.67
N SER A 48 8.34 -0.52 -2.22
CA SER A 48 7.07 -1.18 -1.92
C SER A 48 6.94 -1.49 -0.43
N VAL A 49 5.75 -1.22 0.09
CA VAL A 49 5.30 -1.48 1.47
C VAL A 49 3.89 -2.06 1.41
N LEU A 50 3.45 -2.71 2.47
CA LEU A 50 2.08 -3.24 2.57
C LEU A 50 1.17 -2.22 3.22
N LEU A 51 0.06 -1.92 2.55
CA LEU A 51 -1.06 -1.16 3.10
C LEU A 51 -2.21 -2.12 3.39
N GLY A 52 -2.57 -2.22 4.66
CA GLY A 52 -3.75 -2.89 5.15
C GLY A 52 -4.92 -1.92 5.29
N GLU A 53 -6.04 -2.27 4.68
CA GLU A 53 -7.30 -1.56 4.79
C GLU A 53 -8.42 -2.55 5.12
N ARG A 54 -9.47 -2.06 5.80
CA ARG A 54 -10.69 -2.84 5.97
C ARG A 54 -11.49 -2.81 4.66
N SER A 55 -11.84 -3.99 4.16
CA SER A 55 -12.78 -4.18 3.07
C SER A 55 -13.97 -4.97 3.58
N VAL A 56 -15.15 -4.69 3.05
CA VAL A 56 -16.32 -5.56 3.22
C VAL A 56 -16.23 -6.64 2.14
N ASN A 57 -16.39 -7.90 2.50
CA ASN A 57 -16.45 -9.00 1.52
C ASN A 57 -17.87 -9.18 0.97
N GLU A 58 -18.04 -10.07 -0.02
CA GLU A 58 -19.32 -10.34 -0.68
C GLU A 58 -20.45 -10.75 0.29
N VAL A 59 -20.09 -11.29 1.46
CA VAL A 59 -21.03 -11.76 2.49
C VAL A 59 -21.29 -10.67 3.55
N GLY A 60 -20.77 -9.46 3.38
CA GLY A 60 -20.98 -8.33 4.28
C GLY A 60 -20.05 -8.28 5.49
N ASN A 61 -19.06 -9.17 5.60
CA ASN A 61 -18.14 -9.20 6.73
C ASN A 61 -16.92 -8.29 6.47
N SER A 62 -16.53 -7.54 7.50
CA SER A 62 -15.28 -6.77 7.48
C SER A 62 -14.08 -7.71 7.51
N GLN A 63 -13.21 -7.62 6.52
CA GLN A 63 -11.95 -8.34 6.44
C GLN A 63 -10.80 -7.38 6.09
N TRP A 64 -9.60 -7.71 6.54
CA TRP A 64 -8.41 -7.00 6.11
C TRP A 64 -8.03 -7.40 4.70
N GLN A 65 -7.79 -6.40 3.85
CA GLN A 65 -7.17 -6.58 2.54
C GLN A 65 -5.82 -5.88 2.56
N TYR A 66 -4.82 -6.53 1.96
CA TYR A 66 -3.46 -6.01 1.90
C TYR A 66 -3.06 -5.74 0.47
N LYS A 67 -2.51 -4.56 0.23
CA LYS A 67 -2.03 -4.15 -1.09
C LYS A 67 -0.58 -3.72 -0.96
N ALA A 68 0.26 -4.15 -1.90
CA ALA A 68 1.56 -3.54 -2.07
C ALA A 68 1.37 -2.16 -2.70
N ILE A 69 1.93 -1.12 -2.09
CA ILE A 69 1.88 0.26 -2.60
C ILE A 69 3.30 0.83 -2.73
N ASN A 70 3.48 1.82 -3.61
CA ASN A 70 4.74 2.53 -3.76
C ASN A 70 4.89 3.65 -2.72
N GLY A 71 5.67 3.41 -1.67
CA GLY A 71 5.86 4.40 -0.60
C GLY A 71 6.45 5.75 -1.06
N CYS A 72 7.15 5.80 -2.21
CA CYS A 72 7.69 7.06 -2.74
C CYS A 72 6.64 8.00 -3.31
N ILE A 73 5.47 7.49 -3.72
CA ILE A 73 4.39 8.25 -4.33
C ILE A 73 3.07 8.10 -3.55
N THR A 74 3.15 7.77 -2.27
CA THR A 74 2.01 7.81 -1.34
C THR A 74 2.33 8.81 -0.24
N PHE A 75 1.38 9.66 0.13
CA PHE A 75 1.55 10.62 1.22
C PHE A 75 1.07 10.05 2.56
N ILE A 76 1.65 10.54 3.66
CA ILE A 76 1.24 10.16 5.02
C ILE A 76 -0.23 10.52 5.28
N ALA A 77 -0.74 11.61 4.67
CA ALA A 77 -2.15 12.00 4.74
C ALA A 77 -3.14 10.91 4.29
N GLN A 78 -2.70 9.96 3.46
CA GLN A 78 -3.54 8.88 2.94
C GLN A 78 -3.56 7.64 3.85
N LEU A 79 -2.85 7.66 4.98
CA LEU A 79 -2.70 6.51 5.89
C LEU A 79 -3.67 6.51 7.07
N ASP A 80 -4.45 7.57 7.26
CA ASP A 80 -5.33 7.69 8.42
C ASP A 80 -6.30 6.50 8.55
N GLY A 81 -6.29 5.84 9.71
CA GLY A 81 -7.06 4.62 9.99
C GLY A 81 -6.51 3.32 9.40
N LYS A 82 -5.34 3.34 8.73
CA LYS A 82 -4.80 2.20 7.98
C LYS A 82 -3.62 1.53 8.68
N SER A 83 -3.26 0.33 8.22
CA SER A 83 -2.04 -0.36 8.64
C SER A 83 -0.96 -0.25 7.58
N LEU A 84 0.19 0.32 7.92
CA LEU A 84 1.38 0.37 7.10
C LEU A 84 2.41 -0.64 7.64
N ILE A 85 2.87 -1.54 6.78
CA ILE A 85 3.82 -2.59 7.15
C ILE A 85 5.02 -2.55 6.22
N THR A 86 6.21 -2.59 6.83
CA THR A 86 7.50 -2.54 6.14
C THR A 86 8.21 -3.89 6.19
N VAL A 87 9.21 -4.05 5.34
CA VAL A 87 10.04 -5.27 5.30
C VAL A 87 10.71 -5.57 6.65
N ASP A 88 11.00 -4.52 7.43
CA ASP A 88 11.66 -4.63 8.74
C ASP A 88 10.83 -5.43 9.75
N ALA A 89 9.50 -5.45 9.56
CA ALA A 89 8.54 -6.11 10.45
C ALA A 89 8.06 -7.49 9.97
N LEU A 90 8.48 -7.94 8.78
CA LEU A 90 8.03 -9.24 8.26
C LEU A 90 8.64 -10.45 8.97
N ALA A 91 9.73 -10.29 9.71
CA ALA A 91 10.31 -11.37 10.50
C ALA A 91 9.85 -11.29 11.96
N THR A 92 9.65 -12.44 12.63
CA THR A 92 9.42 -12.49 14.08
C THR A 92 10.67 -11.99 14.83
N LYS A 93 10.45 -11.50 16.07
CA LYS A 93 11.43 -10.86 16.99
C LYS A 93 12.92 -11.15 16.74
N GLY A 94 13.72 -10.08 16.68
CA GLY A 94 15.19 -10.11 16.64
C GLY A 94 15.75 -9.03 15.73
N SER A 95 16.97 -8.54 15.99
CA SER A 95 17.65 -7.67 15.03
C SER A 95 17.95 -8.46 13.75
N ALA A 96 18.04 -7.81 12.58
CA ALA A 96 18.33 -8.50 11.31
C ALA A 96 19.63 -9.35 11.32
N LYS A 97 20.50 -9.16 12.32
CA LYS A 97 21.74 -9.90 12.54
C LYS A 97 21.60 -11.17 13.36
N GLU A 98 20.45 -11.38 14.02
CA GLU A 98 20.23 -12.47 14.98
C GLU A 98 19.14 -13.45 14.53
N LYS A 99 18.66 -13.33 13.29
CA LYS A 99 17.51 -14.09 12.79
C LYS A 99 17.90 -15.50 12.33
N THR A 100 17.16 -16.50 12.81
CA THR A 100 17.21 -17.87 12.28
C THR A 100 16.16 -18.06 11.16
N PRO A 101 16.29 -19.07 10.28
CA PRO A 101 15.31 -19.34 9.21
C PRO A 101 13.86 -19.48 9.70
N GLU A 102 13.67 -19.99 10.93
CA GLU A 102 12.36 -20.16 11.57
C GLU A 102 11.72 -18.83 12.02
N GLN A 103 12.30 -17.69 11.65
CA GLN A 103 11.81 -16.36 12.01
C GLN A 103 11.44 -15.49 10.80
N LEU A 104 11.65 -15.98 9.56
CA LEU A 104 11.37 -15.23 8.34
C LEU A 104 9.93 -15.46 7.84
N HIS A 105 9.38 -14.45 7.17
CA HIS A 105 8.16 -14.62 6.38
C HIS A 105 8.42 -15.55 5.18
N PRO A 106 7.46 -16.36 4.69
CA PRO A 106 7.66 -17.22 3.53
C PRO A 106 8.27 -16.53 2.30
N ALA A 107 7.79 -15.34 1.96
CA ALA A 107 8.39 -14.52 0.90
C ALA A 107 9.88 -14.18 1.13
N GLN A 108 10.31 -13.98 2.38
CA GLN A 108 11.72 -13.75 2.71
C GLN A 108 12.52 -15.05 2.62
N GLN A 109 12.00 -16.14 3.20
CA GLN A 109 12.68 -17.43 3.23
C GLN A 109 12.87 -18.00 1.82
N ALA A 110 11.83 -17.95 0.98
CA ALA A 110 11.93 -18.39 -0.41
C ALA A 110 12.97 -17.58 -1.20
N MET A 111 13.03 -16.26 -1.01
CA MET A 111 14.03 -15.41 -1.66
C MET A 111 15.48 -15.77 -1.25
N VAL A 112 15.68 -16.26 -0.02
CA VAL A 112 16.98 -16.76 0.45
C VAL A 112 17.32 -18.10 -0.22
N ASP A 113 16.42 -19.07 -0.12
CA ASP A 113 16.68 -20.46 -0.54
C ASP A 113 16.81 -20.62 -2.06
N TYR A 114 16.05 -19.84 -2.83
CA TYR A 114 16.07 -19.88 -4.30
C TYR A 114 17.04 -18.85 -4.90
N HIS A 115 17.91 -18.25 -4.08
CA HIS A 115 18.92 -17.27 -4.54
C HIS A 115 18.31 -16.06 -5.28
N GLY A 116 17.13 -15.61 -4.84
CA GLY A 116 16.38 -14.49 -5.41
C GLY A 116 17.00 -13.12 -5.13
N SER A 117 18.13 -13.05 -4.41
CA SER A 117 18.80 -11.80 -4.03
C SER A 117 20.31 -11.85 -4.33
N GLN A 118 20.82 -10.82 -5.00
CA GLN A 118 22.25 -10.60 -5.22
C GLN A 118 22.72 -9.31 -4.51
N CYS A 119 22.60 -8.14 -5.16
CA CYS A 119 22.98 -6.86 -4.56
C CYS A 119 22.10 -6.46 -3.36
N GLY A 120 20.91 -7.05 -3.24
CA GLY A 120 19.99 -6.86 -2.12
C GLY A 120 19.13 -5.59 -2.16
N PHE A 121 19.37 -4.66 -3.10
CA PHE A 121 18.71 -3.35 -3.07
C PHE A 121 17.22 -3.40 -3.42
N CYS A 122 16.83 -4.20 -4.43
CA CYS A 122 15.43 -4.38 -4.82
C CYS A 122 14.69 -5.40 -3.94
N THR A 123 15.43 -6.21 -3.18
CA THR A 123 14.90 -7.35 -2.42
C THR A 123 13.79 -6.94 -1.44
N PRO A 124 13.90 -5.84 -0.67
CA PRO A 124 12.80 -5.36 0.16
C PRO A 124 11.47 -5.19 -0.57
N GLY A 125 11.48 -4.47 -1.70
CA GLY A 125 10.25 -4.19 -2.45
C GLY A 125 9.62 -5.43 -3.09
N ILE A 126 10.47 -6.33 -3.60
CA ILE A 126 10.04 -7.63 -4.11
C ILE A 126 9.39 -8.46 -3.01
N VAL A 127 10.05 -8.57 -1.86
CA VAL A 127 9.52 -9.30 -0.70
C VAL A 127 8.15 -8.74 -0.27
N MET A 128 7.97 -7.42 -0.23
CA MET A 128 6.69 -6.82 0.13
C MET A 128 5.58 -7.15 -0.88
N SER A 129 5.90 -7.20 -2.17
CA SER A 129 4.93 -7.53 -3.22
C SER A 129 4.54 -9.02 -3.18
N LEU A 130 5.52 -9.90 -2.95
CA LEU A 130 5.26 -11.33 -2.73
C LEU A 130 4.51 -11.60 -1.41
N ALA A 131 4.80 -10.86 -0.36
CA ALA A 131 4.06 -10.95 0.90
C ALA A 131 2.59 -10.52 0.72
N ALA A 132 2.32 -9.50 -0.11
CA ALA A 132 0.94 -9.13 -0.45
C ALA A 132 0.21 -10.30 -1.11
N LEU A 133 0.82 -10.92 -2.13
CA LEU A 133 0.24 -12.05 -2.85
C LEU A 133 -0.04 -13.22 -1.88
N HIS A 134 0.99 -13.67 -1.16
CA HIS A 134 0.92 -14.80 -0.23
C HIS A 134 -0.19 -14.64 0.81
N GLU A 135 -0.28 -13.46 1.42
CA GLU A 135 -1.20 -13.25 2.54
C GLU A 135 -2.65 -13.08 2.08
N ASN A 136 -2.90 -12.47 0.91
CA ASN A 136 -4.24 -12.46 0.34
C ASN A 136 -4.71 -13.88 -0.03
N GLN A 137 -3.82 -14.75 -0.51
CA GLN A 137 -4.17 -16.16 -0.74
C GLN A 137 -4.50 -16.87 0.57
N ARG A 138 -3.67 -16.68 1.59
CA ARG A 138 -3.90 -17.28 2.91
C ARG A 138 -5.23 -16.85 3.55
N ILE A 139 -5.58 -15.57 3.43
CA ILE A 139 -6.86 -15.03 3.96
C ILE A 139 -8.03 -15.68 3.23
N ASN A 140 -7.90 -15.91 1.92
CA ASN A 140 -8.87 -16.62 1.09
C ASN A 140 -8.65 -18.14 1.19
N LYS A 141 -9.10 -18.75 2.30
CA LYS A 141 -8.86 -20.18 2.66
C LYS A 141 -9.19 -21.24 1.60
N ASN A 142 -9.95 -20.91 0.56
CA ASN A 142 -10.29 -21.79 -0.56
C ASN A 142 -9.51 -21.47 -1.86
N SER A 143 -8.50 -20.60 -1.80
CA SER A 143 -7.70 -20.24 -2.97
C SER A 143 -6.66 -21.33 -3.26
N GLU A 144 -6.60 -21.72 -4.53
CA GLU A 144 -5.49 -22.51 -5.07
C GLU A 144 -4.18 -21.70 -4.97
N PRO A 145 -3.01 -22.37 -5.00
CA PRO A 145 -1.71 -21.70 -5.12
C PRO A 145 -1.70 -20.70 -6.27
N ALA A 146 -0.84 -19.68 -6.16
CA ALA A 146 -0.82 -18.60 -7.15
C ALA A 146 -0.50 -19.15 -8.53
N GLU A 147 -1.35 -18.85 -9.49
CA GLU A 147 -1.00 -19.14 -10.87
C GLU A 147 0.18 -18.26 -11.29
N HIS A 148 0.97 -18.76 -12.24
CA HIS A 148 2.15 -18.06 -12.73
C HIS A 148 1.85 -16.61 -13.15
N HIS A 149 0.71 -16.37 -13.80
CA HIS A 149 0.32 -15.02 -14.22
C HIS A 149 0.11 -14.06 -13.02
N GLN A 150 -0.44 -14.54 -11.89
CA GLN A 150 -0.63 -13.74 -10.68
C GLN A 150 0.70 -13.38 -10.03
N ILE A 151 1.68 -14.28 -10.10
CA ILE A 151 3.06 -14.03 -9.65
C ILE A 151 3.70 -12.94 -10.51
N ILE A 152 3.57 -13.03 -11.84
CA ILE A 152 4.09 -12.01 -12.76
C ILE A 152 3.42 -10.66 -12.50
N ASP A 153 2.11 -10.62 -12.31
CA ASP A 153 1.36 -9.41 -11.99
C ASP A 153 1.85 -8.77 -10.68
N ALA A 154 2.03 -9.57 -9.62
CA ALA A 154 2.54 -9.08 -8.34
C ALA A 154 3.96 -8.49 -8.45
N LEU A 155 4.80 -9.06 -9.32
CA LEU A 155 6.18 -8.63 -9.55
C LEU A 155 6.33 -7.55 -10.63
N SER A 156 5.29 -7.24 -11.39
CA SER A 156 5.33 -6.35 -12.57
C SER A 156 5.92 -4.96 -12.27
N GLY A 157 5.73 -4.46 -11.05
CA GLY A 157 6.25 -3.17 -10.59
C GLY A 157 7.62 -3.23 -9.91
N ASN A 158 8.27 -4.39 -9.86
CA ASN A 158 9.56 -4.54 -9.18
C ASN A 158 10.71 -4.74 -10.18
N LEU A 159 11.63 -3.78 -10.21
CA LEU A 159 12.80 -3.84 -11.09
C LEU A 159 14.00 -4.47 -10.39
N CYS A 160 14.58 -5.50 -11.00
CA CYS A 160 15.82 -6.12 -10.55
C CYS A 160 16.84 -6.13 -11.69
N ARG A 161 18.02 -5.54 -11.43
CA ARG A 161 19.09 -5.47 -12.44
C ARG A 161 20.10 -6.63 -12.39
N CYS A 162 20.07 -7.44 -11.34
CA CYS A 162 21.14 -8.41 -11.04
C CYS A 162 20.74 -9.87 -11.31
N THR A 163 19.53 -10.28 -10.91
CA THR A 163 19.16 -11.71 -10.84
C THR A 163 18.66 -12.30 -12.15
N GLY A 164 18.22 -11.46 -13.10
CA GLY A 164 17.53 -11.91 -14.30
C GLY A 164 16.14 -12.51 -14.04
N TYR A 165 15.54 -12.20 -12.88
CA TYR A 165 14.18 -12.57 -12.45
C TYR A 165 13.89 -14.05 -12.22
N ARG A 166 14.48 -14.96 -12.99
CA ARG A 166 14.25 -16.41 -12.84
C ARG A 166 14.26 -16.91 -11.39
N PRO A 167 15.31 -16.67 -10.57
CA PRO A 167 15.31 -17.15 -9.17
C PRO A 167 14.26 -16.46 -8.27
N ILE A 168 13.81 -15.24 -8.63
CA ILE A 168 12.73 -14.55 -7.90
C ILE A 168 11.38 -15.19 -8.19
N ILE A 169 11.14 -15.56 -9.46
CA ILE A 169 9.93 -16.26 -9.88
C ILE A 169 9.90 -17.65 -9.26
N GLU A 170 11.01 -18.39 -9.30
CA GLU A 170 11.14 -19.70 -8.64
C GLU A 170 10.87 -19.60 -7.12
N ALA A 171 11.37 -18.54 -6.46
CA ALA A 171 11.04 -18.26 -5.06
C ALA A 171 9.53 -18.05 -4.85
N ALA A 172 8.90 -17.24 -5.70
CA ALA A 172 7.46 -16.93 -5.59
C ALA A 172 6.58 -18.16 -5.82
N GLU A 173 6.93 -19.03 -6.77
CA GLU A 173 6.21 -20.28 -7.06
C GLU A 173 6.28 -21.27 -5.88
N ASN A 174 7.34 -21.18 -5.06
CA ASN A 174 7.60 -22.10 -3.95
C ASN A 174 7.34 -21.50 -2.56
N MET A 175 7.01 -20.21 -2.45
CA MET A 175 6.85 -19.56 -1.14
C MET A 175 5.68 -20.16 -0.33
N GLY A 176 4.66 -20.71 -1.00
CA GLY A 176 3.54 -21.39 -0.34
C GLY A 176 3.93 -22.68 0.40
N ASN A 177 5.12 -23.25 0.13
CA ASN A 177 5.61 -24.47 0.78
C ASN A 177 6.22 -24.21 2.17
N TYR A 178 6.42 -22.95 2.54
CA TYR A 178 6.97 -22.60 3.85
C TYR A 178 5.85 -22.38 4.84
N GLU A 179 6.02 -22.92 6.05
CA GLU A 179 5.13 -22.61 7.16
C GLU A 179 5.24 -21.10 7.46
N ASN A 180 4.08 -20.45 7.61
CA ASN A 180 4.06 -19.16 8.29
C ASN A 180 4.50 -19.43 9.73
N ASN A 181 5.68 -18.94 10.13
CA ASN A 181 6.26 -19.08 11.48
C ASN A 181 5.44 -18.39 12.59
N SER A 182 4.14 -18.19 12.41
CA SER A 182 3.26 -17.53 13.34
C SER A 182 2.27 -18.54 13.93
N ALA A 183 2.73 -19.27 14.95
CA ALA A 183 1.82 -19.95 15.88
C ALA A 183 0.85 -18.97 16.58
N ASP A 184 1.14 -17.66 16.53
CA ASP A 184 0.26 -16.59 16.96
C ASP A 184 -0.49 -16.00 15.74
N VAL A 185 -1.77 -16.29 15.59
CA VAL A 185 -2.65 -15.40 14.80
C VAL A 185 -2.53 -14.00 15.42
N GLY A 186 -1.92 -13.05 14.70
CA GLY A 186 -1.75 -11.66 15.16
C GLY A 186 -0.35 -11.22 15.61
N LYS A 187 0.72 -12.03 15.44
CA LYS A 187 2.10 -11.51 15.65
C LYS A 187 3.02 -11.51 14.45
N VAL A 188 2.92 -12.45 13.50
CA VAL A 188 3.46 -12.30 12.14
C VAL A 188 2.52 -12.97 11.14
N GLY A 189 1.40 -12.31 10.93
CA GLY A 189 0.48 -12.44 9.81
C GLY A 189 -0.15 -11.07 9.75
N ILE A 190 -0.12 -10.44 8.58
CA ILE A 190 -0.18 -8.98 8.41
C ILE A 190 -1.07 -8.31 9.46
N TRP A 191 -0.52 -7.34 10.20
CA TRP A 191 -1.14 -6.84 11.43
C TRP A 191 -2.59 -6.41 11.18
N GLN A 192 -3.49 -7.02 11.95
CA GLN A 192 -4.90 -6.68 12.03
C GLN A 192 -5.07 -5.97 13.38
N PRO A 193 -5.20 -4.64 13.43
CA PRO A 193 -5.58 -3.98 14.68
C PRO A 193 -6.83 -4.65 15.24
N GLU A 194 -6.82 -4.92 16.54
CA GLU A 194 -8.02 -5.35 17.25
C GLU A 194 -9.18 -4.39 16.99
N GLU A 195 -10.39 -4.95 16.83
CA GLU A 195 -11.61 -4.21 16.46
C GLU A 195 -11.91 -3.02 17.38
N ASN A 196 -11.62 -3.17 18.68
CA ASN A 196 -11.95 -2.18 19.70
C ASN A 196 -11.09 -0.91 19.66
N ILE A 197 -9.98 -0.88 18.92
CA ILE A 197 -9.12 0.32 18.85
C ILE A 197 -9.59 1.29 17.75
N VAL A 198 -10.34 0.79 16.76
CA VAL A 198 -10.78 1.59 15.61
C VAL A 198 -12.07 2.37 15.91
N GLU A 199 -12.98 1.83 16.72
CA GLU A 199 -14.22 2.53 17.11
C GLU A 199 -13.96 3.78 17.98
N GLU A 200 -12.88 3.79 18.77
CA GLU A 200 -12.45 4.99 19.53
C GLU A 200 -11.57 5.95 18.71
N ALA A 201 -11.07 5.53 17.54
CA ALA A 201 -10.29 6.38 16.66
C ALA A 201 -11.22 7.26 15.82
N SER A 202 -11.65 8.37 16.42
CA SER A 202 -12.22 9.49 15.67
C SER A 202 -11.14 10.05 14.74
N ALA A 203 -11.08 9.49 13.52
CA ALA A 203 -10.32 10.02 12.40
C ALA A 203 -10.63 11.52 12.27
N GLY A 204 -9.64 12.35 12.59
CA GLY A 204 -9.84 13.79 12.63
C GLY A 204 -10.01 14.33 11.21
N LEU A 205 -11.05 15.13 10.98
CA LEU A 205 -11.26 15.86 9.72
C LEU A 205 -10.05 16.71 9.29
N LEU A 206 -9.20 17.10 10.23
CA LEU A 206 -8.13 18.07 10.05
C LEU A 206 -6.80 17.59 10.62
N HIS A 207 -5.76 17.62 9.78
CA HIS A 207 -4.38 17.37 10.19
C HIS A 207 -3.52 18.61 9.89
N ASN A 208 -3.29 19.41 10.94
CA ASN A 208 -2.31 20.50 10.90
C ASN A 208 -0.89 19.93 10.98
N ALA A 209 0.05 20.52 10.25
CA ALA A 209 1.49 20.25 10.42
C ALA A 209 2.04 20.87 11.72
N SER A 210 3.27 20.50 12.07
CA SER A 210 4.00 21.06 13.21
C SER A 210 4.26 22.56 13.07
N SER A 211 4.59 23.17 14.21
CA SER A 211 4.92 24.60 14.40
C SER A 211 6.00 25.19 13.50
N ASN A 212 6.73 24.38 12.72
CA ASN A 212 7.85 24.84 11.89
C ASN A 212 7.49 25.04 10.41
N ASP A 213 6.36 24.54 9.92
CA ASP A 213 5.85 24.78 8.56
C ASP A 213 4.37 25.16 8.62
N ILE A 214 4.10 26.38 9.09
CA ILE A 214 2.76 26.92 9.43
C ILE A 214 1.79 26.88 8.23
N GLN A 215 2.29 26.72 6.99
CA GLN A 215 1.47 26.69 5.79
C GLN A 215 1.07 25.28 5.31
N SER A 216 1.59 24.23 5.94
CA SER A 216 1.34 22.86 5.52
C SER A 216 0.12 22.26 6.24
N GLN A 217 -0.91 21.89 5.49
CA GLN A 217 -2.15 21.30 6.00
C GLN A 217 -2.60 20.13 5.13
N SER A 218 -3.14 19.10 5.78
CA SER A 218 -3.75 17.97 5.09
C SER A 218 -5.04 17.53 5.76
N TRP A 219 -5.95 16.98 4.97
CA TRP A 219 -7.27 16.57 5.44
C TRP A 219 -7.69 15.24 4.79
N SER A 220 -8.45 14.42 5.51
CA SER A 220 -9.07 13.20 4.99
C SER A 220 -10.58 13.22 5.27
N PRO A 221 -11.39 13.97 4.48
CA PRO A 221 -12.84 13.95 4.60
C PRO A 221 -13.40 12.54 4.38
N LYS A 222 -14.47 12.22 5.10
CA LYS A 222 -15.17 10.93 5.03
C LYS A 222 -16.46 11.02 4.22
N THR A 223 -16.95 12.24 3.98
CA THR A 223 -18.16 12.49 3.17
C THR A 223 -17.91 13.54 2.09
N GLU A 224 -18.76 13.54 1.06
CA GLU A 224 -18.74 14.58 0.03
C GLU A 224 -19.06 15.97 0.57
N ASP A 225 -19.92 16.09 1.59
CA ASP A 225 -20.30 17.39 2.15
C ASP A 225 -19.15 18.03 2.94
N GLU A 226 -18.36 17.21 3.63
CA GLU A 226 -17.09 17.64 4.23
C GLU A 226 -16.10 18.09 3.16
N LEU A 227 -15.96 17.31 2.08
CA LEU A 227 -15.10 17.67 0.96
C LEU A 227 -15.53 18.99 0.32
N LYS A 228 -16.82 19.17 0.02
CA LYS A 228 -17.38 20.40 -0.57
C LYS A 228 -17.13 21.60 0.33
N SER A 229 -17.40 21.46 1.63
CA SER A 229 -17.17 22.52 2.63
C SER A 229 -15.70 22.91 2.71
N LEU A 230 -14.82 21.91 2.66
CA LEU A 230 -13.38 22.11 2.74
C LEU A 230 -12.83 22.81 1.50
N LEU A 231 -13.22 22.37 0.30
CA LEU A 231 -12.80 23.01 -0.96
C LEU A 231 -13.35 24.42 -1.10
N ALA A 232 -14.53 24.71 -0.53
CA ALA A 232 -15.05 26.08 -0.47
C ALA A 232 -14.21 26.98 0.46
N GLN A 233 -13.70 26.43 1.57
CA GLN A 233 -12.85 27.16 2.51
C GLN A 233 -11.40 27.30 2.03
N TYR A 234 -10.88 26.29 1.33
CA TYR A 234 -9.51 26.20 0.85
C TYR A 234 -9.49 25.90 -0.67
N PRO A 235 -9.80 26.88 -1.53
CA PRO A 235 -9.95 26.66 -2.98
C PRO A 235 -8.65 26.27 -3.69
N GLU A 236 -7.49 26.54 -3.09
CA GLU A 236 -6.17 26.14 -3.60
C GLU A 236 -5.72 24.76 -3.11
N ALA A 237 -6.51 24.10 -2.25
CA ALA A 237 -6.18 22.78 -1.73
C ALA A 237 -6.22 21.74 -2.86
N ARG A 238 -5.17 20.93 -2.95
CA ARG A 238 -5.03 19.93 -4.00
C ARG A 238 -5.66 18.61 -3.55
N ILE A 239 -6.55 18.07 -4.36
CA ILE A 239 -7.17 16.76 -4.12
C ILE A 239 -6.18 15.65 -4.48
N VAL A 240 -6.17 14.59 -3.69
CA VAL A 240 -5.40 13.38 -3.97
C VAL A 240 -6.22 12.11 -3.73
N ALA A 241 -6.12 11.18 -4.68
CA ALA A 241 -6.66 9.82 -4.58
C ALA A 241 -5.53 8.79 -4.62
N GLY A 242 -4.99 8.46 -5.81
CA GLY A 242 -3.85 7.53 -5.95
C GLY A 242 -2.49 8.16 -5.70
N ALA A 243 -2.38 9.48 -5.87
CA ALA A 243 -1.15 10.28 -5.81
C ALA A 243 -0.08 10.00 -6.88
N THR A 244 -0.35 9.08 -7.82
CA THR A 244 0.59 8.61 -8.86
C THR A 244 1.00 9.68 -9.86
N ASP A 245 0.27 10.79 -9.92
CA ASP A 245 0.53 11.98 -10.72
C ASP A 245 1.12 13.12 -9.85
N ILE A 246 0.38 13.55 -8.83
CA ILE A 246 0.69 14.74 -8.03
C ILE A 246 1.92 14.53 -7.15
N ALA A 247 2.23 13.30 -6.72
CA ALA A 247 3.45 13.03 -5.98
C ALA A 247 4.71 13.24 -6.83
N LEU A 248 4.62 13.13 -8.16
CA LEU A 248 5.74 13.42 -9.06
C LEU A 248 6.09 14.90 -9.10
N GLU A 249 5.13 15.79 -8.82
CA GLU A 249 5.43 17.21 -8.62
C GLU A 249 6.41 17.39 -7.45
N VAL A 250 6.26 16.59 -6.40
CA VAL A 250 7.13 16.63 -5.21
C VAL A 250 8.45 15.91 -5.49
N THR A 251 8.39 14.67 -5.97
CA THR A 251 9.58 13.80 -6.03
C THR A 251 10.45 14.03 -7.26
N GLN A 252 9.87 14.44 -8.38
CA GLN A 252 10.60 14.64 -9.65
C GLN A 252 10.75 16.13 -10.00
N MET A 253 9.77 16.96 -9.65
CA MET A 253 9.81 18.40 -9.96
C MET A 253 10.21 19.27 -8.76
N ASN A 254 10.42 18.67 -7.58
CA ASN A 254 10.81 19.35 -6.35
C ASN A 254 9.87 20.53 -5.99
N ARG A 255 8.57 20.36 -6.26
CA ARG A 255 7.52 21.31 -5.88
C ARG A 255 7.00 20.97 -4.50
N ARG A 256 6.52 22.00 -3.80
CA ARG A 256 5.84 21.85 -2.51
C ARG A 256 4.34 21.78 -2.74
N ILE A 257 3.67 20.92 -1.98
CA ILE A 257 2.22 20.95 -1.83
C ILE A 257 1.98 21.38 -0.40
N SER A 258 1.36 22.54 -0.21
CA SER A 258 1.07 23.09 1.12
C SER A 258 -0.27 22.59 1.64
N GLN A 259 -1.29 22.48 0.78
CA GLN A 259 -2.64 22.07 1.16
C GLN A 259 -3.06 20.84 0.36
N LEU A 260 -3.35 19.73 1.04
CA LEU A 260 -3.65 18.44 0.43
C LEU A 260 -4.91 17.79 1.01
N VAL A 261 -5.82 17.33 0.17
CA VAL A 261 -7.08 16.70 0.57
C VAL A 261 -7.12 15.27 0.06
N ALA A 262 -6.95 14.29 0.94
CA ALA A 262 -7.04 12.88 0.61
C ALA A 262 -8.51 12.44 0.58
N ILE A 263 -9.00 11.99 -0.57
CA ILE A 263 -10.40 11.56 -0.74
C ILE A 263 -10.57 10.04 -0.61
N ASN A 264 -9.52 9.34 -0.18
CA ASN A 264 -9.47 7.89 -0.10
C ASN A 264 -10.51 7.29 0.86
N ASP A 265 -11.14 8.06 1.74
CA ASP A 265 -12.10 7.54 2.72
C ASP A 265 -13.55 7.94 2.44
N ILE A 266 -13.83 8.58 1.30
CA ILE A 266 -15.19 8.93 0.89
C ILE A 266 -15.82 7.75 0.15
N ALA A 267 -16.68 6.99 0.84
CA ALA A 267 -17.26 5.76 0.31
C ALA A 267 -18.10 5.96 -0.97
N SER A 268 -18.84 7.08 -1.07
CA SER A 268 -19.66 7.39 -2.25
C SER A 268 -18.84 7.63 -3.52
N LEU A 269 -17.55 7.96 -3.41
CA LEU A 269 -16.65 8.10 -4.56
C LEU A 269 -16.06 6.77 -5.02
N LYS A 270 -16.36 5.65 -4.35
CA LYS A 270 -15.79 4.32 -4.64
C LYS A 270 -16.81 3.32 -5.17
N THR A 271 -17.90 3.81 -5.76
CA THR A 271 -18.95 2.96 -6.34
C THR A 271 -18.71 2.70 -7.82
N ILE A 272 -19.15 1.53 -8.28
CA ILE A 272 -19.30 1.19 -9.70
C ILE A 272 -20.76 0.79 -9.87
N GLU A 273 -21.50 1.51 -10.69
CA GLU A 273 -22.92 1.25 -10.95
C GLU A 273 -23.10 0.94 -12.43
N ILE A 274 -23.72 -0.20 -12.72
CA ILE A 274 -24.02 -0.65 -14.08
C ILE A 274 -25.48 -0.31 -14.36
N GLU A 275 -25.71 0.49 -15.39
CA GLU A 275 -27.02 0.87 -15.90
C GLU A 275 -27.29 0.17 -17.24
N ASP A 276 -28.49 0.36 -17.81
CA ASP A 276 -28.89 -0.30 -19.07
C ASP A 276 -27.98 0.08 -20.26
N ASP A 277 -27.48 1.32 -20.31
CA ASP A 277 -26.68 1.87 -21.42
C ASP A 277 -25.37 2.53 -20.96
N SER A 278 -25.04 2.45 -19.67
CA SER A 278 -23.93 3.21 -19.07
C SER A 278 -23.28 2.46 -17.91
N ILE A 279 -22.03 2.81 -17.60
CA ILE A 279 -21.35 2.42 -16.36
C ILE A 279 -20.87 3.69 -15.68
N LEU A 280 -21.36 3.94 -14.47
CA LEU A 280 -20.97 5.05 -13.63
C LEU A 280 -19.84 4.59 -12.71
N ILE A 281 -18.66 5.22 -12.84
CA ILE A 281 -17.47 4.90 -12.04
C ILE A 281 -17.15 6.08 -11.14
N GLY A 282 -17.18 5.87 -9.84
CA GLY A 282 -16.80 6.87 -8.85
C GLY A 282 -15.34 7.30 -8.97
N ALA A 283 -15.05 8.57 -8.75
CA ALA A 283 -13.71 9.16 -8.95
C ALA A 283 -12.61 8.61 -8.01
N GLY A 284 -12.98 7.88 -6.95
CA GLY A 284 -12.08 7.22 -6.02
C GLY A 284 -11.89 5.72 -6.28
N VAL A 285 -12.53 5.16 -7.33
CA VAL A 285 -12.33 3.77 -7.76
C VAL A 285 -10.93 3.61 -8.36
N THR A 286 -10.19 2.60 -7.91
CA THR A 286 -8.84 2.32 -8.44
C THR A 286 -8.92 1.53 -9.76
N TYR A 287 -7.87 1.59 -10.59
CA TYR A 287 -7.79 0.77 -11.82
C TYR A 287 -8.05 -0.71 -11.55
N SER A 288 -7.42 -1.28 -10.52
CA SER A 288 -7.63 -2.68 -10.13
C SER A 288 -9.07 -3.01 -9.66
N GLN A 289 -9.85 -2.03 -9.19
CA GLN A 289 -11.24 -2.25 -8.77
C GLN A 289 -12.19 -2.28 -9.97
N MET A 290 -11.93 -1.47 -11.00
CA MET A 290 -12.76 -1.46 -12.22
C MET A 290 -12.32 -2.45 -13.29
N GLU A 291 -11.16 -3.09 -13.15
CA GLU A 291 -10.58 -4.04 -14.12
C GLU A 291 -11.56 -5.16 -14.50
N ALA A 292 -12.18 -5.83 -13.52
CA ALA A 292 -13.11 -6.92 -13.78
C ALA A 292 -14.35 -6.45 -14.56
N THR A 293 -14.99 -5.37 -14.11
CA THR A 293 -16.16 -4.78 -14.76
C THR A 293 -15.83 -4.32 -16.19
N LEU A 294 -14.70 -3.65 -16.38
CA LEU A 294 -14.30 -3.17 -17.70
C LEU A 294 -13.91 -4.32 -18.62
N ASN A 295 -13.30 -5.39 -18.12
CA ASN A 295 -13.00 -6.57 -18.93
C ASN A 295 -14.27 -7.32 -19.36
N GLU A 296 -15.32 -7.34 -18.52
CA GLU A 296 -16.62 -7.93 -18.84
C GLU A 296 -17.36 -7.13 -19.93
N HIS A 297 -17.45 -5.81 -19.77
CA HIS A 297 -18.26 -4.96 -20.64
C HIS A 297 -17.49 -4.38 -21.84
N PHE A 298 -16.16 -4.22 -21.72
CA PHE A 298 -15.26 -3.63 -22.71
C PHE A 298 -13.94 -4.41 -22.80
N PRO A 299 -13.97 -5.65 -23.30
CA PRO A 299 -12.82 -6.57 -23.21
C PRO A 299 -11.53 -6.03 -23.84
N GLU A 300 -11.61 -5.22 -24.90
CA GLU A 300 -10.45 -4.57 -25.50
C GLU A 300 -9.79 -3.56 -24.55
N PHE A 301 -10.61 -2.83 -23.77
CA PHE A 301 -10.12 -1.89 -22.77
C PHE A 301 -9.63 -2.61 -21.51
N GLY A 302 -10.32 -3.67 -21.06
CA GLY A 302 -9.85 -4.54 -19.98
C GLY A 302 -8.46 -5.12 -20.26
N GLN A 303 -8.23 -5.61 -21.48
CA GLN A 303 -6.91 -6.09 -21.91
C GLN A 303 -5.81 -5.01 -21.89
N LEU A 304 -6.17 -3.75 -22.12
CA LEU A 304 -5.22 -2.64 -22.02
C LEU A 304 -4.83 -2.38 -20.57
N LEU A 305 -5.79 -2.44 -19.63
CA LEU A 305 -5.54 -2.20 -18.21
C LEU A 305 -4.55 -3.20 -17.61
N HIS A 306 -4.56 -4.46 -18.06
CA HIS A 306 -3.54 -5.45 -17.67
C HIS A 306 -2.09 -5.04 -18.03
N ARG A 307 -1.92 -4.11 -18.97
CA ARG A 307 -0.60 -3.58 -19.38
C ARG A 307 -0.36 -2.16 -18.88
N PHE A 308 -1.31 -1.59 -18.15
CA PHE A 308 -1.23 -0.24 -17.64
C PHE A 308 -0.54 -0.24 -16.27
N ALA A 309 0.69 0.27 -16.25
CA ALA A 309 1.52 0.36 -15.05
C ALA A 309 1.66 -1.00 -14.33
N SER A 310 1.81 -0.97 -13.01
CA SER A 310 1.96 -2.17 -12.16
C SER A 310 0.89 -2.19 -11.07
N ARG A 311 0.74 -3.33 -10.37
CA ARG A 311 -0.26 -3.49 -9.30
C ARG A 311 -0.12 -2.50 -8.14
N GLN A 312 1.05 -1.90 -7.95
CA GLN A 312 1.33 -0.91 -6.89
C GLN A 312 0.95 0.53 -7.26
N VAL A 313 0.62 0.80 -8.52
CA VAL A 313 0.21 2.10 -9.08
C VAL A 313 -1.31 2.13 -9.20
#